data_AF-Q2RH00-F1
#
_entry.id   AF-Q2RH00-F1
#
_cell.length_a   1.000
_cell.length_b   1.000
_cell.length_c   1.000
_cell.angle_alpha   90.00
_cell.angle_beta   90.00
_cell.angle_gamma   90.00
#
_symmetry.space_group_name_H-M   'P 1'
#
loop_
_entity.id
_entity.type
_entity.pdbx_description
1 polymer ?
#
loop_
_entity_poly.entity_id
_entity_poly.type
_entity_poly.pdbx_seq_one_letter_code
_entity_poly.pdbx_strand_id
1 'polypeptide(L)'
;MTPPGRKNLQDGGLSIHGALIGGLLAGVIFSRLYRLPFWRLADVVAPGLALGIAIGRVGCDVFGRPMATPWPWGVMVNGQLLHPAQVYEFLLDYLLFFYLWRRKNVAYDGQLFIRFAILYATIRGVVELIRYNPLIWGPFSVAHAASLTFIFAAVLASIILKKRPGQQANSGAPVAATAPRPGDMLAAIEDRLAWQLLILAVLVSLSLVTFYSLGP
;
A
#
# COMPACT_ATOMS: atom_id res chain seq x y z
N MET A 1 -16.54 33.89 5.54
CA MET A 1 -15.46 34.12 4.56
C MET A 1 -14.14 34.06 5.31
N THR A 2 -13.41 32.94 5.22
CA THR A 2 -12.05 32.80 5.76
C THR A 2 -11.06 33.48 4.80
N PRO A 3 -10.03 34.19 5.30
CA PRO A 3 -9.09 34.93 4.45
C PRO A 3 -8.30 33.98 3.53
N PRO A 4 -8.00 34.37 2.28
CA PRO A 4 -7.24 33.55 1.34
C PRO A 4 -5.78 33.50 1.80
N GLY A 5 -5.30 32.36 2.28
CA GLY A 5 -3.89 32.17 2.61
C GLY A 5 -3.57 31.20 3.76
N ARG A 6 -4.54 30.77 4.57
CA ARG A 6 -4.35 29.66 5.51
C ARG A 6 -4.92 28.38 4.91
N LYS A 7 -4.05 27.57 4.30
CA LYS A 7 -4.35 26.14 4.10
C LYS A 7 -4.39 25.53 5.50
N ASN A 8 -5.57 25.26 6.03
CA ASN A 8 -5.66 24.54 7.29
C ASN A 8 -5.13 23.12 7.04
N LEU A 9 -4.48 22.49 8.03
CA LEU A 9 -4.08 21.07 7.94
C LEU A 9 -5.28 20.15 7.63
N GLN A 10 -6.50 20.63 7.89
CA GLN A 10 -7.78 19.98 7.62
C GLN A 10 -8.20 20.04 6.14
N ASP A 11 -7.70 21.02 5.37
CA ASP A 11 -7.91 21.13 3.92
C ASP A 11 -6.86 20.30 3.14
N GLY A 12 -5.84 19.81 3.84
CA GLY A 12 -4.76 18.99 3.29
C GLY A 12 -5.15 17.52 3.32
N GLY A 13 -5.69 17.01 2.21
CA GLY A 13 -5.76 15.57 1.99
C GLY A 13 -4.37 14.98 2.18
N LEU A 14 -4.16 14.17 3.22
CA LEU A 14 -2.95 13.38 3.40
C LEU A 14 -2.74 12.60 2.10
N SER A 15 -1.79 13.07 1.28
CA SER A 15 -1.57 12.48 -0.04
C SER A 15 -1.17 11.04 0.19
N ILE A 16 -1.98 10.11 -0.33
CA ILE A 16 -1.74 8.67 -0.27
C ILE A 16 -0.33 8.30 -0.74
N HIS A 17 0.24 9.09 -1.65
CA HIS A 17 1.61 8.97 -2.13
C HIS A 17 2.65 9.19 -1.03
N GLY A 18 2.42 10.16 -0.14
CA GLY A 18 3.28 10.42 1.02
C GLY A 18 3.25 9.26 2.02
N ALA A 19 2.07 8.67 2.25
CA ALA A 19 1.95 7.49 3.11
C ALA A 19 2.65 6.27 2.50
N LEU A 20 2.55 6.06 1.19
CA LEU A 20 3.23 4.96 0.49
C LEU A 20 4.76 5.11 0.51
N ILE A 21 5.26 6.29 0.15
CA ILE A 21 6.70 6.56 0.14
C ILE A 21 7.26 6.53 1.57
N GLY A 22 6.59 7.19 2.51
CA GLY A 22 6.97 7.22 3.92
C GLY A 22 6.98 5.82 4.54
N GLY A 23 5.94 5.02 4.28
CA GLY A 23 5.85 3.63 4.76
C GLY A 23 6.95 2.74 4.19
N LEU A 24 7.23 2.85 2.88
CA LEU A 24 8.31 2.10 2.23
C LEU A 24 9.68 2.49 2.79
N LEU A 25 9.96 3.80 2.89
CA LEU A 25 11.21 4.31 3.44
C LEU A 25 11.39 3.89 4.90
N ALA A 26 10.35 4.02 5.73
CA ALA A 26 10.38 3.58 7.12
C ALA A 26 10.67 2.07 7.21
N GLY A 27 10.02 1.25 6.38
CA GLY A 27 10.27 -0.20 6.34
C GLY A 27 11.71 -0.54 5.93
N VAL A 28 12.26 0.13 4.91
CA VAL A 28 13.64 -0.07 4.46
C VAL A 28 14.65 0.41 5.50
N ILE A 29 14.46 1.59 6.08
CA ILE A 29 15.32 2.14 7.14
C ILE A 29 15.30 1.21 8.34
N PHE A 30 14.12 0.77 8.79
CA PHE A 30 13.97 -0.14 9.92
C PHE A 30 14.64 -1.50 9.66
N SER A 31 14.42 -2.10 8.49
CA SER A 31 15.08 -3.34 8.08
C SER A 31 16.61 -3.19 8.09
N ARG A 32 17.14 -2.05 7.65
CA ARG A 32 18.59 -1.77 7.62
C ARG A 32 19.15 -1.47 9.02
N LEU A 33 18.41 -0.77 9.87
CA LEU A 33 18.83 -0.39 11.23
C LEU A 33 18.94 -1.64 12.12
N TYR A 34 17.97 -2.54 12.02
CA TYR A 34 17.90 -3.76 12.81
C TYR A 34 18.43 -5.01 12.10
N ARG A 35 18.96 -4.86 10.87
CA ARG A 35 19.54 -5.95 10.05
C ARG A 35 18.58 -7.13 9.84
N LEU A 36 17.29 -6.83 9.74
CA LEU A 36 16.25 -7.82 9.51
C LEU A 36 16.02 -8.03 8.01
N PRO A 37 15.74 -9.26 7.55
CA PRO A 37 15.37 -9.48 6.16
C PRO A 37 14.06 -8.76 5.85
N PHE A 38 14.11 -7.82 4.89
CA PHE A 38 12.99 -6.95 4.52
C PHE A 38 11.69 -7.72 4.27
N TRP A 39 11.76 -8.87 3.59
CA TRP A 39 10.60 -9.69 3.27
C TRP A 39 9.94 -10.33 4.49
N ARG A 40 10.71 -10.68 5.52
CA ARG A 40 10.16 -11.17 6.79
C ARG A 40 9.51 -10.04 7.58
N LEU A 41 10.11 -8.85 7.56
CA LEU A 41 9.48 -7.65 8.13
C LEU A 41 8.14 -7.35 7.43
N ALA A 42 8.12 -7.40 6.09
CA ALA A 42 6.92 -7.18 5.30
C ALA A 42 5.80 -8.19 5.63
N ASP A 43 6.14 -9.47 5.85
CA ASP A 43 5.18 -10.50 6.26
C ASP A 43 4.56 -10.23 7.63
N VAL A 44 5.35 -9.73 8.59
CA VAL A 44 4.86 -9.35 9.92
C VAL A 44 3.95 -8.11 9.85
N VAL A 45 4.28 -7.16 8.98
CA VAL A 45 3.53 -5.92 8.80
C VAL A 45 2.22 -6.13 8.02
N ALA A 46 2.15 -7.14 7.15
CA ALA A 46 1.01 -7.35 6.24
C ALA A 46 -0.38 -7.45 6.92
N PRO A 47 -0.59 -8.24 8.00
CA PRO A 47 -1.86 -8.24 8.72
C PRO A 47 -2.17 -6.86 9.33
N GLY A 48 -1.16 -6.17 9.86
CA GLY A 48 -1.32 -4.82 10.40
C GLY A 48 -1.78 -3.80 9.34
N LEU A 49 -1.26 -3.92 8.11
CA LEU A 49 -1.71 -3.11 6.98
C LEU A 49 -3.18 -3.39 6.63
N ALA A 50 -3.58 -4.66 6.54
CA ALA A 50 -4.98 -5.02 6.26
C ALA A 50 -5.93 -4.44 7.31
N LEU A 51 -5.56 -4.55 8.60
CA LEU A 51 -6.35 -3.98 9.69
C LEU A 51 -6.40 -2.45 9.63
N GLY A 52 -5.26 -1.79 9.38
CA GLY A 52 -5.20 -0.32 9.26
C GLY A 52 -6.07 0.21 8.12
N ILE A 53 -6.08 -0.48 6.98
CA ILE A 53 -6.97 -0.14 5.86
C ILE A 53 -8.43 -0.34 6.27
N ALA A 54 -8.79 -1.48 6.87
CA ALA A 54 -10.16 -1.75 7.30
C ALA A 54 -10.68 -0.67 8.27
N ILE A 55 -9.87 -0.28 9.26
CA ILE A 55 -10.22 0.79 10.22
C ILE A 55 -10.35 2.14 9.49
N GLY A 56 -9.43 2.45 8.58
CA GLY A 56 -9.49 3.69 7.79
C GLY A 56 -10.79 3.81 6.98
N ARG A 57 -11.40 2.69 6.57
CA ARG A 57 -12.67 2.67 5.84
C ARG A 57 -13.88 2.95 6.70
N VAL A 58 -13.84 2.72 8.01
CA VAL A 58 -14.94 3.03 8.92
C VAL A 58 -15.22 4.54 8.96
N GLY A 59 -14.19 5.38 8.84
CA GLY A 59 -14.31 6.84 8.90
C GLY A 59 -14.55 7.53 7.56
N CYS A 60 -14.96 6.81 6.52
CA CYS A 60 -15.10 7.37 5.17
C CYS A 60 -16.55 7.43 4.70
N ASP A 61 -16.94 8.55 4.10
CA ASP A 61 -18.30 8.76 3.58
C ASP A 61 -18.36 8.64 2.05
N VAL A 62 -17.85 7.51 1.51
CA VAL A 62 -17.90 7.27 0.06
C VAL A 62 -18.90 6.17 -0.28
N PHE A 63 -20.05 6.61 -0.78
CA PHE A 63 -21.11 5.73 -1.27
C PHE A 63 -20.85 5.27 -2.71
N GLY A 64 -21.43 4.13 -3.06
CA GLY A 64 -21.37 3.55 -4.39
C GLY A 64 -22.43 4.13 -5.32
N ARG A 65 -22.66 3.40 -6.42
CA ARG A 65 -23.69 3.72 -7.41
C ARG A 65 -25.10 3.58 -6.81
N PRO A 66 -26.11 4.21 -7.44
CA PRO A 66 -27.50 3.98 -7.10
C PRO A 66 -27.90 2.50 -7.24
N MET A 67 -28.66 2.01 -6.27
CA MET A 67 -29.21 0.66 -6.27
C MET A 67 -30.34 0.56 -7.30
N ALA A 68 -30.21 -0.34 -8.28
CA ALA A 68 -31.30 -0.66 -9.21
C ALA A 68 -32.43 -1.44 -8.53
N THR A 69 -32.11 -2.21 -7.49
CA THR A 69 -33.07 -2.98 -6.69
C THR A 69 -32.94 -2.54 -5.24
N PRO A 70 -34.03 -2.21 -4.54
CA PRO A 70 -33.96 -1.74 -3.17
C PRO A 70 -33.67 -2.90 -2.21
N TRP A 71 -32.41 -3.06 -1.86
CA TRP A 71 -31.96 -4.02 -0.85
C TRP A 71 -32.02 -3.38 0.56
N PRO A 72 -32.26 -4.17 1.62
CA PRO A 72 -32.50 -3.63 2.97
C PRO A 72 -31.28 -2.97 3.63
N TRP A 73 -30.08 -3.16 3.07
CA TRP A 73 -28.85 -2.52 3.55
C TRP A 73 -28.43 -1.31 2.69
N GLY A 74 -29.28 -0.85 1.77
CA GLY A 74 -29.04 0.39 1.02
C GLY A 74 -29.13 1.62 1.92
N VAL A 75 -28.32 2.63 1.64
CA VAL A 75 -28.29 3.87 2.41
C VAL A 75 -28.88 4.99 1.56
N MET A 76 -29.87 5.69 2.12
CA MET A 76 -30.48 6.85 1.48
C MET A 76 -29.60 8.08 1.66
N VAL A 77 -29.09 8.62 0.56
CA VAL A 77 -28.28 9.84 0.53
C VAL A 77 -28.85 10.76 -0.53
N ASN A 78 -29.23 11.98 -0.15
CA ASN A 78 -29.81 12.98 -1.06
C ASN A 78 -31.01 12.46 -1.89
N GLY A 79 -31.86 11.62 -1.30
CA GLY A 79 -33.05 11.06 -1.96
C GLY A 79 -32.79 9.89 -2.90
N GLN A 80 -31.54 9.42 -3.02
CA GLN A 80 -31.19 8.22 -3.79
C GLN A 80 -30.74 7.09 -2.87
N LEU A 81 -31.19 5.87 -3.17
CA LEU A 81 -30.74 4.67 -2.47
C LEU A 81 -29.41 4.22 -3.07
N LEU A 82 -28.33 4.30 -2.29
CA LEU A 82 -26.97 3.98 -2.76
C LEU A 82 -26.44 2.70 -2.12
N HIS A 83 -25.53 2.04 -2.84
CA HIS A 83 -24.73 0.96 -2.27
C HIS A 83 -23.76 1.53 -1.21
N PRO A 84 -23.73 1.02 0.03
CA PRO A 84 -22.72 1.40 1.01
C PRO A 84 -21.37 0.75 0.67
N ALA A 85 -20.70 1.23 -0.39
CA ALA A 85 -19.45 0.67 -0.88
C ALA A 85 -18.38 0.60 0.23
N GLN A 86 -18.33 1.61 1.09
CA GLN A 86 -17.42 1.63 2.23
C GLN A 86 -17.62 0.46 3.19
N VAL A 87 -18.87 0.03 3.38
CA VAL A 87 -19.22 -1.12 4.23
C VAL A 87 -18.64 -2.41 3.64
N TYR A 88 -18.76 -2.56 2.32
CA TYR A 88 -18.19 -3.70 1.61
C TYR A 88 -16.66 -3.71 1.68
N GLU A 89 -16.00 -2.55 1.49
CA GLU A 89 -14.54 -2.44 1.59
C GLU A 89 -14.06 -2.82 3.00
N PHE A 90 -14.62 -2.22 4.07
CA PHE A 90 -14.15 -2.51 5.42
C PHE A 90 -14.36 -3.98 5.79
N LEU A 91 -15.50 -4.59 5.43
CA LEU A 91 -15.79 -5.99 5.76
C LEU A 91 -14.80 -6.93 5.08
N LEU A 92 -14.56 -6.72 3.78
CA LEU A 92 -13.62 -7.52 3.00
C LEU A 92 -12.18 -7.35 3.51
N ASP A 93 -11.77 -6.13 3.88
CA ASP A 93 -10.45 -5.88 4.45
C ASP A 93 -10.28 -6.50 5.85
N TYR A 94 -11.36 -6.54 6.66
CA TYR A 94 -11.35 -7.23 7.96
C TYR A 94 -11.26 -8.75 7.81
N LEU A 95 -11.95 -9.32 6.80
CA LEU A 95 -11.81 -10.72 6.43
C LEU A 95 -10.40 -11.03 5.93
N LEU A 96 -9.80 -10.14 5.15
CA LEU A 96 -8.40 -10.25 4.72
C LEU A 96 -7.45 -10.25 5.92
N PHE A 97 -7.64 -9.36 6.89
CA PHE A 97 -6.89 -9.37 8.14
C PHE A 97 -6.97 -10.72 8.84
N PHE A 98 -8.18 -11.24 9.10
CA PHE A 98 -8.35 -12.53 9.76
C PHE A 98 -7.76 -13.70 8.97
N TYR A 99 -7.89 -13.66 7.64
CA TYR A 99 -7.27 -14.64 6.76
C TYR A 99 -5.74 -14.63 6.93
N LEU A 100 -5.09 -13.47 6.88
CA LEU A 100 -3.64 -13.38 7.03
C LEU A 100 -3.19 -13.73 8.46
N TRP A 101 -3.91 -13.25 9.48
CA TRP A 101 -3.60 -13.48 10.89
C TRP A 101 -3.62 -14.98 11.26
N ARG A 102 -4.54 -15.75 10.68
CA ARG A 102 -4.62 -17.20 10.93
C ARG A 102 -3.54 -18.00 10.21
N ARG A 103 -2.80 -17.41 9.27
CA ARG A 103 -1.79 -18.14 8.49
C ARG A 103 -0.46 -18.16 9.23
N LYS A 104 -0.27 -19.24 9.99
CA LYS A 104 1.00 -19.52 10.70
C LYS A 104 2.05 -20.21 9.82
N ASN A 105 1.63 -20.87 8.74
CA ASN A 105 2.54 -21.59 7.84
C ASN A 105 2.93 -20.73 6.64
N VAL A 106 4.18 -20.27 6.66
CA VAL A 106 4.80 -19.44 5.62
C VAL A 106 5.88 -20.26 4.92
N ALA A 107 5.75 -20.46 3.61
CA ALA A 107 6.66 -21.29 2.83
C ALA A 107 7.96 -20.56 2.46
N TYR A 108 7.94 -19.23 2.37
CA TYR A 108 9.09 -18.39 2.06
C TYR A 108 8.87 -16.97 2.59
N ASP A 109 9.95 -16.26 2.92
CA ASP A 109 9.88 -14.87 3.39
C ASP A 109 9.26 -13.97 2.29
N GLY A 110 8.24 -13.20 2.64
CA GLY A 110 7.48 -12.31 1.75
C GLY A 110 6.16 -12.90 1.24
N GLN A 111 5.83 -14.15 1.59
CA GLN A 111 4.62 -14.80 1.10
C GLN A 111 3.34 -14.17 1.64
N LEU A 112 3.30 -13.78 2.91
CA LEU A 112 2.11 -13.15 3.51
C LEU A 112 1.88 -11.77 2.90
N PHE A 113 2.95 -10.99 2.71
CA PHE A 113 2.86 -9.68 2.08
C PHE A 113 2.39 -9.76 0.62
N ILE A 114 2.87 -10.73 -0.15
CA ILE A 114 2.39 -10.95 -1.53
C ILE A 114 0.92 -11.35 -1.54
N ARG A 115 0.50 -12.26 -0.66
CA ARG A 115 -0.92 -12.65 -0.54
C ARG A 115 -1.80 -11.46 -0.18
N PHE A 116 -1.34 -10.62 0.75
CA PHE A 116 -1.98 -9.37 1.09
C PHE A 116 -2.14 -8.47 -0.14
N ALA A 117 -1.06 -8.20 -0.88
CA ALA A 117 -1.10 -7.32 -2.04
C ALA A 117 -2.08 -7.80 -3.13
N ILE A 118 -2.08 -9.11 -3.43
CA ILE A 118 -3.00 -9.70 -4.43
C ILE A 118 -4.45 -9.61 -3.96
N LEU A 119 -4.73 -10.03 -2.72
CA LEU A 119 -6.10 -10.05 -2.21
C LEU A 119 -6.66 -8.65 -2.04
N TYR A 120 -5.86 -7.71 -1.53
CA TYR A 120 -6.26 -6.32 -1.40
C TYR A 120 -6.55 -5.68 -2.77
N ALA A 121 -5.68 -5.88 -3.77
CA ALA A 121 -5.94 -5.41 -5.12
C ALA A 121 -7.20 -6.03 -5.73
N THR A 122 -7.48 -7.30 -5.44
CA THR A 122 -8.71 -7.98 -5.87
C THR A 122 -9.95 -7.37 -5.22
N ILE A 123 -9.94 -7.17 -3.89
CA ILE A 123 -11.01 -6.50 -3.14
C ILE A 123 -11.26 -5.11 -3.72
N ARG A 124 -10.18 -4.35 -3.96
CA ARG A 124 -10.26 -3.00 -4.54
C ARG A 124 -10.91 -3.03 -5.93
N GLY A 125 -10.50 -3.96 -6.80
CA GLY A 125 -11.10 -4.13 -8.12
C GLY A 125 -12.59 -4.49 -8.07
N VAL A 126 -12.99 -5.40 -7.16
CA VAL A 126 -14.40 -5.81 -7.03
C VAL A 126 -15.27 -4.66 -6.52
N VAL A 127 -14.85 -3.96 -5.47
CA VAL A 127 -15.67 -2.89 -4.88
C VAL A 127 -15.72 -1.65 -5.79
N GLU A 128 -14.70 -1.45 -6.61
CA GLU A 128 -14.69 -0.42 -7.65
C GLU A 128 -15.84 -0.56 -8.65
N LEU A 129 -16.28 -1.78 -8.99
CA LEU A 129 -17.43 -2.02 -9.87
C LEU A 129 -18.72 -1.41 -9.31
N ILE A 130 -18.80 -1.34 -7.98
CA ILE A 130 -19.94 -0.80 -7.23
C ILE A 130 -19.80 0.72 -7.05
N ARG A 131 -18.62 1.31 -7.25
CA ARG A 131 -18.36 2.74 -7.05
C ARG A 131 -18.61 3.58 -8.30
N TYR A 132 -18.93 4.85 -8.06
CA TYR A 132 -19.06 5.87 -9.11
C TYR A 132 -17.68 6.48 -9.37
N ASN A 133 -16.92 5.91 -10.31
CA ASN A 133 -15.60 6.43 -10.69
C ASN A 133 -15.56 6.77 -12.19
N PRO A 134 -14.79 7.81 -12.58
CA PRO A 134 -14.61 8.16 -13.98
C PRO A 134 -13.96 6.99 -14.72
N LEU A 135 -14.63 6.55 -15.77
CA LEU A 135 -14.19 5.46 -16.64
C LEU A 135 -13.16 6.04 -17.62
N ILE A 136 -11.99 5.41 -17.73
CA ILE A 136 -10.95 5.86 -18.68
C ILE A 136 -11.26 5.30 -20.07
N TRP A 137 -11.60 4.01 -20.12
CA TRP A 137 -11.87 3.32 -21.38
C TRP A 137 -12.90 2.21 -21.19
N GLY A 138 -14.11 2.41 -21.72
CA GLY A 138 -15.22 1.45 -21.56
C GLY A 138 -15.54 1.19 -20.08
N PRO A 139 -15.69 -0.07 -19.62
CA PRO A 139 -15.97 -0.39 -18.21
C PRO A 139 -14.75 -0.27 -17.28
N PHE A 140 -13.55 0.07 -17.79
CA PHE A 140 -12.32 0.06 -17.01
C PHE A 140 -12.03 1.43 -16.38
N SER A 141 -11.88 1.43 -15.05
CA SER A 141 -11.46 2.58 -14.25
C SER A 141 -9.96 2.56 -13.92
N VAL A 142 -9.42 3.68 -13.45
CA VAL A 142 -8.03 3.81 -12.96
C VAL A 142 -7.69 2.72 -11.93
N ALA A 143 -8.63 2.38 -11.05
CA ALA A 143 -8.41 1.38 -10.01
C ALA A 143 -8.29 -0.04 -10.57
N HIS A 144 -8.95 -0.36 -11.69
CA HIS A 144 -8.78 -1.66 -12.35
C HIS A 144 -7.37 -1.80 -12.93
N ALA A 145 -6.89 -0.77 -13.63
CA ALA A 145 -5.53 -0.75 -14.18
C ALA A 145 -4.47 -0.82 -13.07
N ALA A 146 -4.66 -0.05 -11.99
CA ALA A 146 -3.79 -0.12 -10.81
C ALA A 146 -3.80 -1.51 -10.18
N SER A 147 -4.98 -2.11 -9.98
CA SER A 147 -5.13 -3.43 -9.35
C SER A 147 -4.45 -4.53 -10.18
N LEU A 148 -4.64 -4.52 -11.51
CA LEU A 148 -3.96 -5.46 -12.42
C LEU A 148 -2.44 -5.31 -12.36
N THR A 149 -1.94 -4.07 -12.33
CA THR A 149 -0.50 -3.78 -12.20
C THR A 149 0.06 -4.31 -10.88
N PHE A 150 -0.64 -4.07 -9.76
CA PHE A 150 -0.24 -4.58 -8.45
C PHE A 150 -0.27 -6.11 -8.38
N ILE A 151 -1.30 -6.75 -8.94
CA ILE A 151 -1.40 -8.22 -8.99
C ILE A 151 -0.24 -8.78 -9.82
N PHE A 152 0.01 -8.23 -11.01
CA PHE A 152 1.10 -8.68 -11.86
C PHE A 152 2.47 -8.55 -11.18
N ALA A 153 2.75 -7.40 -10.57
CA ALA A 153 3.98 -7.17 -9.81
C ALA A 153 4.13 -8.15 -8.63
N ALA A 154 3.05 -8.40 -7.88
CA ALA A 154 3.05 -9.31 -6.75
C ALA A 154 3.26 -10.78 -7.18
N VAL A 155 2.65 -11.20 -8.30
CA VAL A 155 2.86 -12.53 -8.87
C VAL A 155 4.30 -12.70 -9.33
N LEU A 156 4.86 -11.71 -10.04
CA LEU A 156 6.25 -11.75 -10.47
C LEU A 156 7.22 -11.82 -9.27
N ALA A 157 6.98 -11.01 -8.24
CA ALA A 157 7.73 -11.07 -6.99
C ALA A 157 7.64 -12.45 -6.33
N SER A 158 6.46 -13.09 -6.36
CA SER A 158 6.27 -14.44 -5.81
C SER A 158 7.13 -15.49 -6.52
N ILE A 159 7.25 -15.40 -7.85
CA ILE A 159 8.06 -16.33 -8.65
C ILE A 159 9.54 -16.12 -8.34
N ILE A 160 9.98 -14.86 -8.24
CA ILE A 160 11.37 -14.51 -7.94
C ILE A 160 11.76 -14.96 -6.53
N LEU A 161 10.89 -14.73 -5.53
CA LEU A 161 11.18 -15.07 -4.14
C LEU A 161 11.14 -16.58 -3.88
N LYS A 162 10.25 -17.33 -4.54
CA LYS A 162 10.25 -18.79 -4.48
C LYS A 162 11.55 -19.40 -5.04
N LYS A 163 12.17 -18.74 -6.02
CA LYS A 163 13.45 -19.16 -6.62
C LYS A 163 14.68 -18.82 -5.77
N ARG A 164 14.52 -18.18 -4.61
CA ARG A 164 15.60 -17.89 -3.66
C ARG A 164 15.56 -18.91 -2.52
N PRO A 165 16.11 -20.12 -2.67
CA PRO A 165 16.31 -21.01 -1.54
C PRO A 165 17.34 -20.36 -0.60
N GLY A 166 17.00 -20.17 0.68
CA GLY A 166 18.04 -20.05 1.72
C GLY A 166 18.26 -18.70 2.42
N GLN A 167 17.23 -17.91 2.76
CA GLN A 167 17.36 -16.95 3.89
C GLN A 167 16.85 -17.50 5.24
N GLN A 168 16.23 -18.67 5.26
CA GLN A 168 15.74 -19.29 6.49
C GLN A 168 16.85 -19.93 7.35
N ALA A 169 18.02 -20.28 6.79
CA ALA A 169 19.10 -20.94 7.53
C ALA A 169 20.02 -19.99 8.34
N ASN A 170 20.18 -18.74 7.94
CA ASN A 170 21.17 -17.82 8.56
C ASN A 170 20.59 -16.86 9.63
N SER A 171 19.29 -16.96 9.95
CA SER A 171 18.63 -16.04 10.89
C SER A 171 18.68 -16.48 12.36
N GLY A 172 19.26 -17.65 12.65
CA GLY A 172 19.46 -18.14 14.02
C GLY A 172 20.69 -17.56 14.74
N ALA A 173 21.52 -16.76 14.04
CA ALA A 173 22.67 -16.12 14.66
C ALA A 173 22.21 -14.91 15.53
N PRO A 174 22.70 -14.77 16.78
CA PRO A 174 22.27 -13.71 17.67
C PRO A 174 22.59 -12.34 17.05
N VAL A 175 21.55 -11.49 16.96
CA VAL A 175 21.58 -10.11 16.41
C VAL A 175 22.71 -9.25 16.99
N ALA A 176 23.14 -9.55 18.23
CA ALA A 176 24.23 -8.85 18.92
C ALA A 176 25.63 -9.04 18.28
N ALA A 177 25.89 -10.14 17.57
CA ALA A 177 27.23 -10.48 17.10
C ALA A 177 27.69 -9.73 15.83
N THR A 178 26.81 -8.89 15.25
CA THR A 178 27.04 -8.38 13.89
C THR A 178 27.20 -6.86 13.79
N ALA A 179 27.02 -6.08 14.87
CA ALA A 179 27.03 -4.61 14.79
C ALA A 179 28.30 -4.06 14.08
N PRO A 180 28.17 -3.16 13.09
CA PRO A 180 29.30 -2.74 12.28
C PRO A 180 30.17 -1.76 13.06
N ARG A 181 31.48 -1.71 12.78
CA ARG A 181 32.37 -0.76 13.44
C ARG A 181 31.98 0.67 13.04
N PRO A 182 32.20 1.69 13.90
CA PRO A 182 31.84 3.07 13.60
C PRO A 182 32.40 3.61 12.28
N GLY A 183 33.58 3.15 11.85
CA GLY A 183 34.18 3.50 10.57
C GLY A 183 33.42 2.96 9.36
N ASP A 184 32.89 1.74 9.44
CA ASP A 184 32.06 1.14 8.39
C ASP A 184 30.69 1.84 8.28
N MET A 185 30.22 2.45 9.38
CA MET A 185 29.01 3.29 9.37
C MET A 185 29.21 4.57 8.57
N LEU A 186 30.36 5.24 8.69
CA LEU A 186 30.61 6.50 7.97
C LEU A 186 30.67 6.28 6.45
N ALA A 187 31.41 5.28 6.00
CA ALA A 187 31.47 4.92 4.58
C ALA A 187 30.11 4.49 4.02
N ALA A 188 29.31 3.76 4.82
CA ALA A 188 27.95 3.37 4.44
C ALA A 188 26.95 4.55 4.48
N ILE A 189 27.21 5.59 5.28
CA ILE A 189 26.41 6.82 5.30
C ILE A 189 26.72 7.66 4.06
N GLU A 190 27.99 7.79 3.67
CA GLU A 190 28.41 8.51 2.47
C GLU A 190 27.85 7.87 1.19
N ASP A 191 27.96 6.54 1.05
CA ASP A 191 27.40 5.81 -0.10
C ASP A 191 25.86 5.94 -0.15
N ARG A 192 25.19 5.86 1.01
CA ARG A 192 23.73 6.06 1.09
C ARG A 192 23.29 7.48 0.74
N LEU A 193 24.08 8.49 1.10
CA LEU A 193 23.80 9.89 0.77
C LEU A 193 23.86 10.10 -0.75
N ALA A 194 24.86 9.51 -1.42
CA ALA A 194 25.02 9.58 -2.86
C ALA A 194 23.82 8.95 -3.61
N TRP A 195 23.36 7.78 -3.17
CA TRP A 195 22.18 7.13 -3.73
C TRP A 195 20.88 7.89 -3.45
N GLN A 196 20.74 8.51 -2.28
CA GLN A 196 19.58 9.34 -1.94
C GLN A 196 19.49 10.59 -2.81
N LEU A 197 20.62 11.24 -3.08
CA LEU A 197 20.70 12.40 -3.98
C LEU A 197 20.41 12.02 -5.43
N LEU A 198 20.89 10.86 -5.89
CA LEU A 198 20.58 10.32 -7.23
C LEU A 198 19.09 9.99 -7.38
N ILE A 199 18.47 9.34 -6.39
CA ILE A 199 17.04 9.01 -6.41
C ILE A 199 16.20 10.30 -6.37
N LEU A 200 16.57 11.28 -5.55
CA LEU A 200 15.90 12.58 -5.53
C LEU A 200 16.03 13.31 -6.87
N ALA A 201 17.20 13.30 -7.50
CA ALA A 201 17.41 13.90 -8.83
C ALA A 201 16.55 13.23 -9.92
N VAL A 202 16.45 11.90 -9.90
CA VAL A 202 15.60 11.13 -10.83
C VAL A 202 14.12 11.41 -10.59
N LEU A 203 13.67 11.44 -9.34
CA LEU A 203 12.27 11.71 -8.99
C LEU A 203 11.85 13.16 -9.31
N VAL A 204 12.75 14.13 -9.06
CA VAL A 204 12.53 15.54 -9.44
C VAL A 204 12.44 15.66 -10.96
N SER A 205 13.33 14.98 -11.70
CA SER A 205 13.30 14.97 -13.18
C SER A 205 12.02 14.33 -13.73
N LEU A 206 11.55 13.22 -13.14
CA LEU A 206 10.30 12.57 -13.52
C LEU A 206 9.08 13.44 -13.21
N SER A 207 9.10 14.16 -12.08
CA SER A 207 8.04 15.08 -11.69
C SER A 207 7.97 16.30 -12.63
N LEU A 208 9.11 16.82 -13.08
CA LEU A 208 9.18 17.92 -14.05
C LEU A 208 8.68 17.49 -15.43
N VAL A 209 9.01 16.27 -15.89
CA VAL A 209 8.47 15.71 -17.14
C VAL A 209 6.95 15.54 -17.06
N THR A 210 6.43 15.12 -15.89
CA THR A 210 4.98 14.96 -15.67
C THR A 210 4.27 16.32 -15.59
N PHE A 211 4.91 17.34 -15.00
CA PHE A 211 4.39 18.70 -14.90
C PHE A 211 4.42 19.44 -16.25
N TYR A 212 5.44 19.21 -17.08
CA TYR A 212 5.51 19.76 -18.45
C TYR A 212 4.60 19.03 -19.45
N SER A 213 4.30 17.74 -19.22
CA SER A 213 3.36 16.98 -20.07
C SER A 213 1.89 17.23 -19.71
N LEU A 214 1.63 17.99 -18.64
CA LEU A 214 0.32 18.49 -18.22
C LEU A 214 0.38 20.03 -18.24
N GLY A 215 0.59 20.60 -19.44
CA GLY A 215 0.38 22.03 -19.67
C GLY A 215 -1.10 22.41 -19.51
N PRO A 216 -1.39 23.73 -19.33
CA PRO A 216 -2.67 24.25 -18.85
C PRO A 216 -3.90 23.83 -19.68
#